data_AF-A0A7C7CEK1-F1
#
_entry.id   AF-A0A7C7CEK1-F1
#
_cell.length_a   1.000
_cell.length_b   1.000
_cell.length_c   1.000
_cell.angle_alpha   90.00
_cell.angle_beta   90.00
_cell.angle_gamma   90.00
#
_symmetry.space_group_name_H-M   'P 1'
#
loop_
_entity.id
_entity.type
_entity.pdbx_description
1 polymer ?
#
loop_
_entity_poly.entity_id
_entity_poly.type
_entity_poly.pdbx_seq_one_letter_code
_entity_poly.pdbx_strand_id
1 'polypeptide(L)'
;MGKGTVWSDDTTPPSANDTPADHAKIWDNMAGVVRVNRNQVILGIARNNWTSGVIYERHNDISSTLGSGTGFYVLAGSTDRDVYLCLDNDYDAQSSVKPTHKTFGTTREVDGYVWKYLYTISAITFNKFATDSVLPVGTHPTVTGYAKAGSIITVPLSANSQNGIGAYYRGSGFSNGTQGIALAGAYIDTTVSSSSPTNAIKLAASVGLSNENNYYNNCAFLVTSGLSTGSVRIIQDYVASTNTITLSSPVNSIENGDTFQIGPRVTVDNRYTGIGFLGIGNVNGSGNLTSVTILNTGGGYANSDISFNVLGDYNPAPTHPDGSGAIIDITIPPIQGGHGYSAAADLNAKFAIVSAETVLPTNDQTGTFSGPRNEIRQIGLLRNPLDSGKQTALGTSYDMRTTLYITQTGITLSEDEEIVSETGKAIVWDISGTSGSQYITVTNKSGSFANGDTITGSGGGGQYIINNNGKENYQYPIGSTNNPESPVMYGGLTKYSGQIIYHENIQPIARRSNQKENFKFVFEF
;
A
#
# COMPACT_ATOMS: atom_id res chain seq x y z
N MET A 1 13.67 -24.87 -4.53
CA MET A 1 14.59 -24.66 -3.38
C MET A 1 15.48 -25.88 -3.25
N GLY A 2 16.69 -25.72 -2.73
CA GLY A 2 17.63 -26.82 -2.53
C GLY A 2 19.04 -26.35 -2.19
N LYS A 3 20.01 -27.16 -2.64
CA LYS A 3 21.44 -27.08 -2.33
C LYS A 3 21.73 -27.19 -0.83
N GLY A 4 22.07 -28.41 -0.40
CA GLY A 4 22.54 -28.71 0.95
C GLY A 4 24.01 -28.31 1.11
N THR A 5 24.86 -28.70 0.16
CA THR A 5 26.30 -28.40 0.20
C THR A 5 26.65 -26.94 0.51
N VAL A 6 27.57 -26.75 1.46
CA VAL A 6 28.12 -25.45 1.88
C VAL A 6 28.66 -24.61 0.72
N TRP A 7 28.56 -23.29 0.84
CA TRP A 7 29.35 -22.37 0.03
C TRP A 7 30.80 -22.34 0.52
N SER A 8 31.69 -21.69 -0.23
CA SER A 8 33.03 -21.37 0.27
C SER A 8 32.98 -20.48 1.52
N ASP A 9 31.97 -19.60 1.58
CA ASP A 9 31.58 -18.82 2.75
C ASP A 9 30.05 -18.68 2.76
N ASP A 10 29.40 -19.27 3.77
CA ASP A 10 27.94 -19.24 3.92
C ASP A 10 27.43 -17.89 4.44
N THR A 11 28.29 -17.06 5.03
CA THR A 11 27.91 -15.72 5.51
C THR A 11 27.86 -14.72 4.36
N THR A 12 28.63 -14.96 3.30
CA THR A 12 28.63 -14.17 2.07
C THR A 12 28.44 -15.08 0.84
N PRO A 13 27.22 -15.62 0.63
CA PRO A 13 26.94 -16.47 -0.53
C PRO A 13 27.31 -15.76 -1.84
N PRO A 14 27.86 -16.50 -2.82
CA PRO A 14 28.23 -15.91 -4.10
C PRO A 14 27.00 -15.36 -4.81
N SER A 15 27.17 -14.30 -5.61
CA SER A 15 26.09 -13.77 -6.44
C SER A 15 25.53 -14.86 -7.36
N ALA A 16 24.22 -14.85 -7.56
CA ALA A 16 23.55 -15.74 -8.50
C ALA A 16 24.05 -15.47 -9.93
N ASN A 17 24.47 -16.52 -10.64
CA ASN A 17 24.86 -16.45 -12.05
C ASN A 17 23.75 -17.01 -12.93
N ASP A 18 23.38 -16.27 -13.97
CA ASP A 18 22.30 -16.63 -14.90
C ASP A 18 22.87 -17.25 -16.19
N THR A 19 23.41 -18.47 -16.08
CA THR A 19 23.92 -19.22 -17.24
C THR A 19 23.15 -20.54 -17.42
N PRO A 20 23.04 -21.08 -18.65
CA PRO A 20 22.41 -22.39 -18.87
C PRO A 20 23.05 -23.52 -18.05
N ALA A 21 24.37 -23.44 -17.82
CA ALA A 21 25.08 -24.41 -16.98
C ALA A 21 24.67 -24.28 -15.50
N ASP A 22 24.52 -23.06 -14.99
CA ASP A 22 24.07 -22.84 -13.61
C ASP A 22 22.60 -23.20 -13.43
N HIS A 23 21.75 -22.99 -14.43
CA HIS A 23 20.37 -23.50 -14.43
C HIS A 23 20.31 -25.02 -14.32
N ALA A 24 21.17 -25.73 -15.04
CA ALA A 24 21.28 -27.18 -14.92
C ALA A 24 21.72 -27.59 -13.50
N LYS A 25 22.71 -26.90 -12.92
CA LYS A 25 23.14 -27.15 -11.53
C LYS A 25 22.03 -26.88 -10.52
N ILE A 26 21.21 -25.84 -10.71
CA ILE A 26 20.05 -25.55 -9.85
C ILE A 26 19.08 -26.73 -9.90
N TRP A 27 18.79 -27.25 -11.10
CA TRP A 27 17.97 -28.45 -11.28
C TRP A 27 18.51 -29.67 -10.55
N ASP A 28 19.81 -29.88 -10.61
CA ASP A 28 20.44 -31.02 -9.96
C ASP A 28 20.43 -30.90 -8.44
N ASN A 29 20.57 -29.68 -7.90
CA ASN A 29 20.58 -29.42 -6.47
C ASN A 29 19.20 -29.17 -5.85
N MET A 30 18.12 -29.12 -6.64
CA MET A 30 16.77 -28.91 -6.11
C MET A 30 16.37 -30.07 -5.19
N ALA A 31 15.92 -29.72 -3.98
CA ALA A 31 15.34 -30.66 -3.03
C ALA A 31 13.81 -30.66 -3.11
N GLY A 32 13.21 -29.51 -3.44
CA GLY A 32 11.76 -29.42 -3.54
C GLY A 32 11.25 -28.19 -4.28
N VAL A 33 10.02 -28.31 -4.75
CA VAL A 33 9.26 -27.25 -5.41
C VAL A 33 7.90 -27.14 -4.75
N VAL A 34 7.41 -25.91 -4.54
CA VAL A 34 6.07 -25.64 -4.02
C VAL A 34 5.36 -24.71 -5.00
N ARG A 35 4.10 -25.01 -5.27
CA ARG A 35 3.28 -24.22 -6.19
C ARG A 35 2.88 -22.90 -5.55
N VAL A 36 3.15 -21.81 -6.25
CA VAL A 36 2.66 -20.48 -5.89
C VAL A 36 1.23 -20.32 -6.41
N ASN A 37 0.28 -20.07 -5.50
CA ASN A 37 -1.12 -19.83 -5.81
C ASN A 37 -1.43 -18.34 -5.97
N ARG A 38 -2.57 -18.01 -6.59
CA ARG A 38 -3.01 -16.62 -6.78
C ARG A 38 -3.12 -15.84 -5.46
N ASN A 39 -3.54 -16.48 -4.37
CA ASN A 39 -3.66 -15.87 -3.04
C ASN A 39 -2.31 -15.70 -2.29
N GLN A 40 -1.20 -16.06 -2.94
CA GLN A 40 0.18 -15.88 -2.48
C GLN A 40 0.91 -14.80 -3.27
N VAL A 41 0.21 -14.10 -4.17
CA VAL A 41 0.76 -12.97 -4.92
C VAL A 41 -0.13 -11.76 -4.68
N ILE A 42 0.47 -10.63 -4.31
CA ILE A 42 -0.23 -9.37 -4.13
C ILE A 42 0.61 -8.21 -4.67
N LEU A 43 -0.08 -7.15 -5.10
CA LEU A 43 0.57 -5.91 -5.47
C LEU A 43 1.09 -5.20 -4.22
N GLY A 44 2.21 -4.49 -4.34
CA GLY A 44 2.88 -3.79 -3.26
C GLY A 44 3.28 -2.36 -3.61
N ILE A 45 3.50 -1.57 -2.57
CA ILE A 45 4.00 -0.19 -2.59
C ILE A 45 5.24 -0.09 -1.71
N ALA A 46 6.09 0.90 -1.94
CA ALA A 46 7.22 1.15 -1.05
C ALA A 46 6.71 1.45 0.38
N ARG A 47 7.39 0.92 1.39
CA ARG A 47 7.03 1.12 2.79
C ARG A 47 7.50 2.49 3.24
N ASN A 48 6.54 3.34 3.58
CA ASN A 48 6.82 4.63 4.21
C ASN A 48 6.09 4.71 5.54
N ASN A 49 6.79 4.61 6.67
CA ASN A 49 6.17 4.71 7.99
C ASN A 49 6.09 6.18 8.42
N TRP A 50 4.96 6.62 8.97
CA TRP A 50 4.85 7.97 9.49
C TRP A 50 5.84 8.22 10.63
N THR A 51 6.52 9.36 10.61
CA THR A 51 7.50 9.80 11.59
C THR A 51 7.31 11.29 11.87
N SER A 52 7.24 11.66 13.15
CA SER A 52 7.10 13.06 13.57
C SER A 52 8.34 13.88 13.17
N GLY A 53 8.13 15.13 12.74
CA GLY A 53 9.19 16.03 12.30
C GLY A 53 9.60 15.87 10.83
N VAL A 54 9.00 14.93 10.09
CA VAL A 54 9.25 14.73 8.66
C VAL A 54 8.30 15.61 7.85
N ILE A 55 8.85 16.25 6.81
CA ILE A 55 8.06 16.95 5.79
C ILE A 55 7.65 15.90 4.78
N TYR A 56 6.35 15.64 4.61
CA TYR A 56 5.86 14.73 3.56
C TYR A 56 5.47 15.50 2.31
N GLU A 57 5.61 14.85 1.15
CA GLU A 57 5.17 15.44 -0.11
C GLU A 57 3.63 15.49 -0.16
N ARG A 58 3.09 16.53 -0.77
CA ARG A 58 1.66 16.60 -1.11
C ARG A 58 1.41 15.80 -2.39
N HIS A 59 0.35 15.00 -2.42
CA HIS A 59 -0.08 14.37 -3.67
C HIS A 59 -0.40 15.45 -4.72
N ASN A 60 0.25 15.36 -5.87
CA ASN A 60 0.07 16.26 -6.99
C ASN A 60 0.13 15.46 -8.30
N ASP A 61 -0.99 15.35 -8.99
CA ASP A 61 -1.18 14.55 -10.20
C ASP A 61 -0.39 15.04 -11.42
N ILE A 62 0.06 16.30 -11.43
CA ILE A 62 0.88 16.86 -12.50
C ILE A 62 2.38 16.87 -12.17
N SER A 63 2.78 16.47 -10.96
CA SER A 63 4.19 16.44 -10.56
C SER A 63 4.91 15.23 -11.14
N SER A 64 5.97 15.49 -11.93
CA SER A 64 6.83 14.44 -12.49
C SER A 64 7.83 13.84 -11.49
N THR A 65 7.98 14.46 -10.33
CA THR A 65 8.91 14.04 -9.27
C THR A 65 8.19 13.54 -8.03
N LEU A 66 6.87 13.32 -8.09
CA LEU A 66 6.06 12.89 -6.96
C LEU A 66 6.58 11.57 -6.38
N GLY A 67 6.90 11.57 -5.09
CA GLY A 67 7.38 10.41 -4.35
C GLY A 67 8.88 10.14 -4.46
N SER A 68 9.66 11.09 -5.02
CA SER A 68 11.12 11.00 -5.06
C SER A 68 11.81 11.43 -3.75
N GLY A 69 11.09 12.13 -2.87
CA GLY A 69 11.57 12.57 -1.57
C GLY A 69 11.10 11.64 -0.45
N THR A 70 10.46 12.23 0.56
CA THR A 70 9.94 11.55 1.75
C THR A 70 8.61 10.83 1.50
N GLY A 71 8.06 10.92 0.28
CA GLY A 71 6.82 10.26 -0.12
C GLY A 71 5.57 11.06 0.21
N PHE A 72 4.49 10.75 -0.50
CA PHE A 72 3.20 11.44 -0.43
C PHE A 72 2.11 10.59 0.26
N TYR A 73 2.50 9.48 0.85
CA TYR A 73 1.62 8.58 1.61
C TYR A 73 2.40 7.96 2.77
N VAL A 74 1.68 7.52 3.80
CA VAL A 74 2.28 6.92 4.99
C VAL A 74 1.48 5.73 5.50
N LEU A 75 2.20 4.79 6.12
CA LEU A 75 1.69 3.79 7.05
C LEU A 75 1.62 4.42 8.44
N ALA A 76 0.43 4.51 9.00
CA ALA A 76 0.16 5.16 10.27
C ALA A 76 -1.04 4.49 10.98
N GLY A 77 -1.82 5.27 11.71
CA GLY A 77 -2.89 4.79 12.56
C GLY A 77 -2.40 4.32 13.93
N SER A 78 -3.33 3.92 14.78
CA SER A 78 -3.04 3.44 16.13
C SER A 78 -2.30 2.10 16.16
N THR A 79 -2.35 1.35 15.05
CA THR A 79 -1.72 0.03 14.94
C THR A 79 -0.67 -0.08 13.84
N ASP A 80 -0.25 1.03 13.22
CA ASP A 80 0.74 1.06 12.12
C ASP A 80 0.38 0.12 10.96
N ARG A 81 -0.91 0.12 10.59
CA ARG A 81 -1.46 -0.69 9.50
C ARG A 81 -2.42 0.08 8.60
N ASP A 82 -2.63 1.35 8.87
CA ASP A 82 -3.54 2.20 8.14
C ASP A 82 -2.74 3.01 7.12
N VAL A 83 -3.19 3.05 5.86
CA VAL A 83 -2.50 3.76 4.79
C VAL A 83 -3.23 5.05 4.49
N TYR A 84 -2.50 6.15 4.55
CA TYR A 84 -3.01 7.51 4.34
C TYR A 84 -2.31 8.18 3.18
N LEU A 85 -3.07 8.95 2.41
CA LEU A 85 -2.59 9.82 1.34
C LEU A 85 -2.49 11.27 1.85
N CYS A 86 -1.35 11.92 1.61
CA CYS A 86 -1.15 13.33 1.92
C CYS A 86 -1.80 14.18 0.83
N LEU A 87 -2.85 14.94 1.18
CA LEU A 87 -3.54 15.84 0.25
C LEU A 87 -3.19 17.31 0.48
N ASP A 88 -2.67 17.63 1.66
CA ASP A 88 -2.11 18.93 2.02
C ASP A 88 -1.03 18.69 3.07
N ASN A 89 0.15 19.25 2.85
CA ASN A 89 1.31 19.09 3.72
C ASN A 89 1.63 20.36 4.52
N ASP A 90 0.63 21.21 4.71
CA ASP A 90 0.74 22.46 5.46
C ASP A 90 1.91 23.32 4.98
N TYR A 91 1.96 23.62 3.69
CA TYR A 91 3.00 24.49 3.11
C TYR A 91 4.43 23.96 3.29
N ASP A 92 4.63 22.66 3.09
CA ASP A 92 5.91 21.95 3.33
C ASP A 92 6.41 22.05 4.79
N ALA A 93 5.51 22.21 5.76
CA ALA A 93 5.83 22.18 7.18
C ALA A 93 6.15 20.76 7.66
N GLN A 94 6.73 20.63 8.85
CA GLN A 94 6.99 19.32 9.45
C GLN A 94 5.68 18.75 10.03
N SER A 95 5.32 17.52 9.65
CA SER A 95 4.18 16.84 10.29
C SER A 95 4.53 16.48 11.73
N SER A 96 3.69 16.90 12.66
CA SER A 96 3.85 16.64 14.09
C SER A 96 2.73 15.75 14.66
N VAL A 97 1.61 15.63 13.94
CA VAL A 97 0.45 14.84 14.32
C VAL A 97 0.34 13.60 13.42
N LYS A 98 0.35 12.42 14.05
CA LYS A 98 0.14 11.15 13.36
C LYS A 98 -1.34 10.99 12.99
N PRO A 99 -1.69 10.74 11.72
CA PRO A 99 -3.09 10.50 11.37
C PRO A 99 -3.61 9.20 11.98
N THR A 100 -4.80 9.27 12.57
CA THR A 100 -5.47 8.11 13.21
C THR A 100 -6.95 8.00 12.87
N HIS A 101 -7.54 9.02 12.23
CA HIS A 101 -8.94 8.98 11.78
C HIS A 101 -9.15 7.97 10.66
N LYS A 102 -10.35 7.43 10.57
CA LYS A 102 -10.79 6.57 9.45
C LYS A 102 -12.01 7.15 8.74
N THR A 103 -12.15 8.47 8.77
CA THR A 103 -13.21 9.17 8.06
C THR A 103 -13.04 8.96 6.56
N PHE A 104 -14.14 8.78 5.84
CA PHE A 104 -14.11 8.56 4.39
C PHE A 104 -13.89 9.86 3.59
N GLY A 105 -14.08 11.01 4.23
CA GLY A 105 -13.71 12.33 3.72
C GLY A 105 -12.28 12.73 4.12
N THR A 106 -11.95 13.99 3.87
CA THR A 106 -10.68 14.59 4.30
C THR A 106 -10.82 15.12 5.73
N THR A 107 -9.77 14.95 6.54
CA THR A 107 -9.68 15.55 7.87
C THR A 107 -8.38 16.34 7.94
N ARG A 108 -8.46 17.60 8.36
CA ARG A 108 -7.30 18.43 8.64
C ARG A 108 -6.89 18.22 10.09
N GLU A 109 -5.64 17.85 10.29
CA GLU A 109 -5.02 17.69 11.59
C GLU A 109 -4.68 19.05 12.20
N VAL A 110 -4.39 19.06 13.51
CA VAL A 110 -4.04 20.30 14.24
C VAL A 110 -2.74 20.92 13.73
N ASP A 111 -1.84 20.11 13.17
CA ASP A 111 -0.59 20.56 12.53
C ASP A 111 -0.78 21.02 11.07
N GLY A 112 -2.02 21.17 10.62
CA GLY A 112 -2.35 21.67 9.29
C GLY A 112 -2.33 20.61 8.19
N TYR A 113 -1.77 19.42 8.42
CA TYR A 113 -1.76 18.36 7.41
C TYR A 113 -3.18 17.85 7.10
N VAL A 114 -3.43 17.50 5.84
CA VAL A 114 -4.67 16.82 5.44
C VAL A 114 -4.35 15.43 4.95
N TRP A 115 -4.70 14.44 5.77
CA TRP A 115 -4.54 13.03 5.45
C TRP A 115 -5.88 12.43 5.04
N LYS A 116 -5.89 11.71 3.92
CA LYS A 116 -7.03 10.89 3.49
C LYS A 116 -6.74 9.43 3.77
N TYR A 117 -7.58 8.81 4.58
CA TYR A 117 -7.54 7.37 4.82
C TYR A 117 -7.93 6.60 3.54
N LEU A 118 -7.11 5.61 3.15
CA LEU A 118 -7.37 4.76 2.00
C LEU A 118 -7.86 3.37 2.42
N TYR A 119 -7.08 2.67 3.24
CA TYR A 119 -7.41 1.32 3.70
C TYR A 119 -6.59 0.92 4.94
N THR A 120 -7.04 -0.15 5.61
CA THR A 120 -6.32 -0.83 6.68
C THR A 120 -5.79 -2.15 6.14
N ILE A 121 -4.50 -2.42 6.29
CA ILE A 121 -3.91 -3.73 6.03
C ILE A 121 -4.30 -4.66 7.18
N SER A 122 -4.96 -5.78 6.88
CA SER A 122 -5.28 -6.77 7.91
C SER A 122 -4.00 -7.34 8.54
N ALA A 123 -4.03 -7.70 9.82
CA ALA A 123 -2.85 -8.30 10.48
C ALA A 123 -2.34 -9.56 9.76
N ILE A 124 -3.26 -10.35 9.19
CA ILE A 124 -2.93 -11.55 8.41
C ILE A 124 -2.18 -11.17 7.12
N THR A 125 -2.71 -10.22 6.36
CA THR A 125 -2.07 -9.74 5.12
C THR A 125 -0.73 -9.08 5.41
N PHE A 126 -0.64 -8.28 6.47
CA PHE A 126 0.59 -7.60 6.88
C PHE A 126 1.69 -8.62 7.20
N ASN A 127 1.41 -9.59 8.07
CA ASN A 127 2.39 -10.61 8.44
C ASN A 127 2.81 -11.46 7.22
N LYS A 128 1.87 -11.77 6.33
CA LYS A 128 2.12 -12.58 5.15
C LYS A 128 2.93 -11.86 4.08
N PHE A 129 2.72 -10.56 3.85
CA PHE A 129 3.26 -9.88 2.67
C PHE A 129 4.14 -8.66 2.97
N ALA A 130 3.99 -7.98 4.10
CA ALA A 130 4.83 -6.83 4.40
C ALA A 130 6.30 -7.26 4.61
N THR A 131 7.21 -6.42 4.14
CA THR A 131 8.65 -6.48 4.38
C THR A 131 9.12 -5.18 5.02
N ASP A 132 10.42 -5.03 5.24
CA ASP A 132 10.99 -3.78 5.74
C ASP A 132 10.92 -2.65 4.70
N SER A 133 10.81 -2.99 3.41
CA SER A 133 10.83 -2.04 2.29
C SER A 133 9.52 -1.95 1.51
N VAL A 134 8.61 -2.92 1.62
CA VAL A 134 7.38 -2.98 0.81
C VAL A 134 6.16 -3.36 1.65
N LEU A 135 5.02 -2.75 1.35
CA LEU A 135 3.72 -3.02 1.94
C LEU A 135 2.73 -3.58 0.92
N PRO A 136 1.84 -4.50 1.30
CA PRO A 136 0.77 -4.97 0.42
C PRO A 136 -0.29 -3.90 0.19
N VAL A 137 -0.72 -3.75 -1.06
CA VAL A 137 -1.83 -2.86 -1.42
C VAL A 137 -3.16 -3.53 -1.08
N GLY A 138 -4.03 -2.77 -0.42
CA GLY A 138 -5.41 -3.16 -0.12
C GLY A 138 -6.43 -2.22 -0.75
N THR A 139 -7.70 -2.49 -0.46
CA THR A 139 -8.82 -1.61 -0.79
C THR A 139 -9.77 -1.55 0.41
N HIS A 140 -10.57 -0.49 0.47
CA HIS A 140 -11.63 -0.37 1.47
C HIS A 140 -12.95 -0.05 0.75
N PRO A 141 -13.97 -0.93 0.81
CA PRO A 141 -15.15 -0.85 -0.06
C PRO A 141 -15.89 0.49 0.08
N THR A 142 -15.98 1.01 1.29
CA THR A 142 -16.61 2.31 1.55
C THR A 142 -15.80 3.47 0.99
N VAL A 143 -14.46 3.46 1.11
CA VAL A 143 -13.61 4.52 0.57
C VAL A 143 -13.70 4.54 -0.96
N THR A 144 -13.67 3.35 -1.57
CA THR A 144 -13.88 3.18 -3.01
C THR A 144 -15.26 3.67 -3.46
N GLY A 145 -16.32 3.44 -2.67
CA GLY A 145 -17.67 3.89 -2.98
C GLY A 145 -17.90 5.40 -2.83
N TYR A 146 -17.15 6.07 -1.94
CA TYR A 146 -17.20 7.53 -1.78
C TYR A 146 -16.24 8.29 -2.69
N ALA A 147 -15.31 7.61 -3.36
CA ALA A 147 -14.40 8.22 -4.30
C ALA A 147 -15.19 8.80 -5.49
N LYS A 148 -14.88 10.04 -5.85
CA LYS A 148 -15.52 10.76 -6.96
C LYS A 148 -14.46 11.23 -7.95
N ALA A 149 -14.60 10.80 -9.20
CA ALA A 149 -13.71 11.16 -10.29
C ALA A 149 -13.66 12.69 -10.50
N GLY A 150 -12.45 13.25 -10.50
CA GLY A 150 -12.23 14.68 -10.71
C GLY A 150 -12.99 15.58 -9.74
N SER A 151 -13.19 15.17 -8.48
CA SER A 151 -13.76 16.01 -7.43
C SER A 151 -12.69 16.82 -6.71
N ILE A 152 -12.88 18.11 -6.47
CA ILE A 152 -11.88 18.90 -5.73
C ILE A 152 -12.11 18.65 -4.24
N ILE A 153 -11.25 17.85 -3.61
CA ILE A 153 -11.40 17.41 -2.21
C ILE A 153 -10.51 18.17 -1.23
N THR A 154 -9.49 18.85 -1.74
CA THR A 154 -8.65 19.78 -1.00
C THR A 154 -8.29 20.96 -1.89
N VAL A 155 -8.21 22.13 -1.28
CA VAL A 155 -7.73 23.35 -1.90
C VAL A 155 -6.54 23.83 -1.07
N PRO A 156 -5.37 23.19 -1.23
CA PRO A 156 -4.16 23.63 -0.55
C PRO A 156 -3.76 25.00 -1.09
N LEU A 157 -3.28 25.87 -0.22
CA LEU A 157 -2.62 27.10 -0.66
C LEU A 157 -1.12 26.82 -0.72
N SER A 158 -0.42 27.35 -1.73
CA SER A 158 1.03 27.16 -1.85
C SER A 158 1.78 28.18 -0.98
N ALA A 159 2.94 27.79 -0.44
CA ALA A 159 3.80 28.67 0.37
C ALA A 159 4.25 29.93 -0.37
N ASN A 160 4.20 29.88 -1.71
CA ASN A 160 4.61 30.93 -2.64
C ASN A 160 3.44 31.56 -3.42
N SER A 161 2.21 31.46 -2.93
CA SER A 161 1.08 32.21 -3.49
C SER A 161 1.29 33.71 -3.26
N GLN A 162 1.97 34.37 -4.22
CA GLN A 162 2.20 35.82 -4.27
C GLN A 162 1.06 36.57 -4.96
N ASN A 163 -0.14 35.98 -5.01
CA ASN A 163 -1.20 36.48 -5.85
C ASN A 163 -2.38 36.92 -4.97
N GLY A 164 -2.67 38.21 -5.07
CA GLY A 164 -3.39 39.03 -4.08
C GLY A 164 -2.51 40.23 -3.73
N ILE A 165 -3.08 41.44 -3.68
CA ILE A 165 -2.31 42.66 -3.37
C ILE A 165 -1.82 42.57 -1.92
N GLY A 166 -0.57 42.15 -1.74
CA GLY A 166 0.07 42.05 -0.42
C GLY A 166 1.40 41.31 -0.48
N ALA A 167 2.47 42.03 -0.81
CA ALA A 167 3.82 41.54 -0.53
C ALA A 167 3.95 41.28 0.98
N TYR A 168 4.56 40.16 1.34
CA TYR A 168 4.91 39.69 2.69
C TYR A 168 3.82 38.94 3.48
N TYR A 169 4.00 37.61 3.58
CA TYR A 169 3.70 36.87 4.81
C TYR A 169 4.97 36.84 5.65
N ARG A 170 5.03 37.55 6.78
CA ARG A 170 5.88 37.24 7.97
C ARG A 170 5.39 38.03 9.20
N GLY A 171 5.13 37.31 10.30
CA GLY A 171 5.48 37.78 11.64
C GLY A 171 4.44 38.62 12.40
N SER A 172 4.50 38.47 13.73
CA SER A 172 3.78 39.22 14.75
C SER A 172 3.70 40.72 14.45
N GLY A 173 2.48 41.24 14.36
CA GLY A 173 2.24 42.66 14.19
C GLY A 173 0.80 42.91 13.78
N PHE A 174 -0.06 43.15 14.76
CA PHE A 174 -1.31 43.84 14.53
C PHE A 174 -1.02 45.17 13.83
N SER A 175 -1.65 45.43 12.69
CA SER A 175 -1.87 46.79 12.22
C SER A 175 -3.37 47.07 12.21
N ASN A 176 -3.73 47.97 13.11
CA ASN A 176 -5.04 48.57 13.28
C ASN A 176 -5.41 49.34 12.00
N GLY A 177 -6.45 48.89 11.30
CA GLY A 177 -6.95 49.50 10.08
C GLY A 177 -7.95 48.58 9.41
N THR A 178 -9.24 48.86 9.62
CA THR A 178 -10.39 48.14 9.08
C THR A 178 -10.25 47.81 7.60
N GLN A 179 -10.23 46.51 7.27
CA GLN A 179 -11.04 45.79 6.25
C GLN A 179 -10.43 44.40 5.96
N GLY A 180 -11.20 43.32 6.14
CA GLY A 180 -10.80 41.92 5.84
C GLY A 180 -11.47 40.92 6.80
N ILE A 181 -12.03 39.84 6.26
CA ILE A 181 -13.19 39.07 6.76
C ILE A 181 -12.85 38.14 7.95
N ALA A 182 -12.48 38.71 9.08
CA ALA A 182 -12.46 38.02 10.37
C ALA A 182 -13.55 38.60 11.27
N LEU A 183 -14.77 38.10 11.14
CA LEU A 183 -15.86 38.47 12.04
C LEU A 183 -15.65 37.78 13.39
N ALA A 184 -15.54 38.54 14.47
CA ALA A 184 -15.47 37.98 15.81
C ALA A 184 -16.84 38.03 16.48
N GLY A 185 -17.27 36.91 17.07
CA GLY A 185 -18.57 36.83 17.76
C GLY A 185 -19.75 37.15 16.84
N ALA A 186 -19.70 36.71 15.58
CA ALA A 186 -20.77 36.92 14.61
C ALA A 186 -21.95 35.98 14.85
N TYR A 187 -23.16 36.56 14.86
CA TYR A 187 -24.42 35.83 14.99
C TYR A 187 -25.56 36.50 14.20
N ILE A 188 -26.56 35.70 13.86
CA ILE A 188 -27.78 36.13 13.19
C ILE A 188 -28.65 36.87 14.22
N ASP A 189 -28.92 38.15 13.98
CA ASP A 189 -29.76 39.02 14.82
C ASP A 189 -31.13 39.19 14.16
N THR A 190 -31.94 38.12 14.20
CA THR A 190 -33.24 38.09 13.53
C THR A 190 -34.40 38.25 14.52
N THR A 191 -35.41 39.02 14.13
CA THR A 191 -36.72 39.11 14.80
C THR A 191 -37.75 38.13 14.23
N VAL A 192 -37.37 37.34 13.22
CA VAL A 192 -38.25 36.41 12.50
C VAL A 192 -38.31 35.07 13.26
N SER A 193 -39.51 34.55 13.51
CA SER A 193 -39.71 33.23 14.14
C SER A 193 -39.11 32.11 13.29
N SER A 194 -38.52 31.10 13.93
CA SER A 194 -37.67 30.06 13.34
C SER A 194 -38.27 29.19 12.22
N SER A 195 -39.54 29.35 11.84
CA SER A 195 -40.21 28.51 10.83
C SER A 195 -40.45 29.17 9.46
N SER A 196 -40.12 30.45 9.26
CA SER A 196 -40.42 31.14 7.99
C SER A 196 -39.20 31.26 7.06
N PRO A 197 -39.29 30.87 5.77
CA PRO A 197 -38.27 31.16 4.76
C PRO A 197 -38.01 32.66 4.69
N THR A 198 -36.76 33.10 4.82
CA THR A 198 -36.39 34.50 4.60
C THR A 198 -35.17 34.65 3.70
N ASN A 199 -35.20 35.70 2.88
CA ASN A 199 -34.04 36.19 2.13
C ASN A 199 -33.34 37.34 2.86
N ALA A 200 -34.03 38.05 3.75
CA ALA A 200 -33.48 39.18 4.47
C ALA A 200 -33.05 38.73 5.86
N ILE A 201 -31.75 38.86 6.17
CA ILE A 201 -31.18 38.48 7.46
C ILE A 201 -30.39 39.66 8.00
N LYS A 202 -30.70 40.07 9.23
CA LYS A 202 -29.89 41.05 9.95
C LYS A 202 -28.77 40.33 10.70
N LEU A 203 -27.58 40.90 10.62
CA LEU A 203 -26.35 40.36 11.18
C LEU A 203 -25.90 41.20 12.37
N ALA A 204 -25.27 40.55 13.34
CA ALA A 204 -24.54 41.20 14.40
C ALA A 204 -23.17 40.53 14.56
N ALA A 205 -22.16 41.32 14.93
CA ALA A 205 -20.84 40.83 15.28
C ALA A 205 -20.22 41.77 16.31
N SER A 206 -19.33 41.24 17.16
CA SER A 206 -18.62 42.05 18.14
C SER A 206 -17.62 43.03 17.49
N VAL A 207 -17.02 42.62 16.36
CA VAL A 207 -16.23 43.46 15.44
C VAL A 207 -16.26 42.86 14.02
N GLY A 208 -15.99 43.69 13.01
CA GLY A 208 -15.65 43.24 11.65
C GLY A 208 -16.74 43.36 10.59
N LEU A 209 -17.98 43.73 10.94
CA LEU A 209 -18.98 44.09 9.92
C LEU A 209 -18.58 45.38 9.21
N SER A 210 -18.77 45.43 7.89
CA SER A 210 -18.36 46.58 7.09
C SER A 210 -19.34 47.74 7.25
N ASN A 211 -18.83 48.95 7.19
CA ASN A 211 -19.67 50.16 7.18
C ASN A 211 -20.06 50.58 5.75
N GLU A 212 -19.60 49.86 4.74
CA GLU A 212 -19.87 50.15 3.34
C GLU A 212 -21.04 49.30 2.83
N ASN A 213 -21.98 49.94 2.14
CA ASN A 213 -23.02 49.21 1.41
C ASN A 213 -22.38 48.33 0.33
N ASN A 214 -23.05 47.23 0.00
CA ASN A 214 -22.62 46.28 -1.02
C ASN A 214 -21.30 45.54 -0.74
N TYR A 215 -20.68 45.74 0.43
CA TYR A 215 -19.37 45.15 0.75
C TYR A 215 -19.33 43.63 0.62
N TYR A 216 -20.43 42.95 0.99
CA TYR A 216 -20.52 41.49 0.97
C TYR A 216 -21.23 40.95 -0.28
N ASN A 217 -21.48 41.78 -1.30
CA ASN A 217 -22.18 41.32 -2.48
C ASN A 217 -21.38 40.24 -3.21
N ASN A 218 -22.10 39.25 -3.74
CA ASN A 218 -21.56 38.05 -4.35
C ASN A 218 -20.71 37.14 -3.44
N CYS A 219 -20.51 37.49 -2.16
CA CYS A 219 -19.92 36.61 -1.16
C CYS A 219 -20.86 35.44 -0.82
N ALA A 220 -20.27 34.35 -0.34
CA ALA A 220 -21.00 33.21 0.20
C ALA A 220 -21.33 33.47 1.68
N PHE A 221 -22.57 33.21 2.07
CA PHE A 221 -23.06 33.16 3.44
C PHE A 221 -23.29 31.70 3.84
N LEU A 222 -22.55 31.23 4.84
CA LEU A 222 -22.65 29.88 5.40
C LEU A 222 -23.17 29.94 6.84
N VAL A 223 -24.22 29.20 7.14
CA VAL A 223 -24.68 29.00 8.51
C VAL A 223 -23.82 27.94 9.20
N THR A 224 -23.25 28.26 10.37
CA THR A 224 -22.28 27.39 11.08
C THR A 224 -22.81 26.77 12.36
N SER A 225 -23.99 27.19 12.84
CA SER A 225 -24.70 26.54 13.95
C SER A 225 -26.22 26.54 13.74
N GLY A 226 -26.94 25.85 14.63
CA GLY A 226 -28.40 25.74 14.54
C GLY A 226 -28.88 24.67 13.55
N LEU A 227 -30.19 24.60 13.32
CA LEU A 227 -30.80 23.57 12.47
C LEU A 227 -30.47 23.71 10.98
N SER A 228 -30.03 24.91 10.57
CA SER A 228 -29.66 25.22 9.19
C SER A 228 -28.16 25.17 8.93
N THR A 229 -27.38 24.60 9.86
CA THR A 229 -25.93 24.39 9.69
C THR A 229 -25.62 23.73 8.33
N GLY A 230 -24.67 24.31 7.59
CA GLY A 230 -24.29 23.86 6.24
C GLY A 230 -25.11 24.49 5.12
N SER A 231 -26.13 25.29 5.42
CA SER A 231 -26.87 26.05 4.41
C SER A 231 -26.01 27.18 3.87
N VAL A 232 -25.84 27.21 2.54
CA VAL A 232 -25.04 28.24 1.83
C VAL A 232 -25.95 29.04 0.91
N ARG A 233 -25.82 30.37 0.94
CA ARG A 233 -26.49 31.29 0.02
C ARG A 233 -25.52 32.35 -0.49
N ILE A 234 -25.89 32.99 -1.60
CA ILE A 234 -25.13 34.12 -2.13
C ILE A 234 -25.78 35.41 -1.65
N ILE A 235 -24.98 36.34 -1.16
CA ILE A 235 -25.45 37.67 -0.78
C ILE A 235 -25.64 38.49 -2.07
N GLN A 236 -26.87 38.92 -2.31
CA GLN A 236 -27.22 39.82 -3.43
C GLN A 236 -27.07 41.28 -3.06
N ASP A 237 -27.29 41.63 -1.80
CA ASP A 237 -27.22 43.01 -1.30
C ASP A 237 -26.81 43.04 0.18
N TYR A 238 -26.08 44.08 0.58
CA TYR A 238 -25.73 44.36 1.97
C TYR A 238 -25.96 45.84 2.28
N VAL A 239 -26.85 46.09 3.24
CA VAL A 239 -27.18 47.43 3.74
C VAL A 239 -26.45 47.63 5.07
N ALA A 240 -25.40 48.45 5.05
CA ALA A 240 -24.54 48.70 6.22
C ALA A 240 -25.25 49.45 7.35
N SER A 241 -26.20 50.34 7.03
CA SER A 241 -26.93 51.10 8.05
C SER A 241 -27.82 50.23 8.95
N THR A 242 -28.26 49.07 8.46
CA THR A 242 -29.10 48.12 9.20
C THR A 242 -28.44 46.77 9.42
N ASN A 243 -27.18 46.60 8.98
CA ASN A 243 -26.47 45.31 8.94
C ASN A 243 -27.30 44.18 8.33
N THR A 244 -28.08 44.47 7.29
CA THR A 244 -28.99 43.50 6.68
C THR A 244 -28.43 43.01 5.36
N ILE A 245 -28.35 41.68 5.21
CA ILE A 245 -28.05 41.03 3.94
C ILE A 245 -29.33 40.56 3.27
N THR A 246 -29.36 40.63 1.94
CA THR A 246 -30.38 39.98 1.11
C THR A 246 -29.74 38.80 0.39
N LEU A 247 -30.32 37.61 0.56
CA LEU A 247 -29.83 36.35 0.01
C LEU A 247 -30.49 36.01 -1.32
N SER A 248 -29.77 35.27 -2.17
CA SER A 248 -30.22 34.83 -3.49
C SER A 248 -31.43 33.90 -3.47
N SER A 249 -31.64 33.20 -2.36
CA SER A 249 -32.80 32.33 -2.14
C SER A 249 -33.02 32.09 -0.64
N PRO A 250 -34.24 31.73 -0.22
CA PRO A 250 -34.54 31.71 1.21
C PRO A 250 -33.74 30.67 1.98
N VAL A 251 -33.43 30.98 3.23
CA VAL A 251 -32.99 30.01 4.24
C VAL A 251 -34.15 29.79 5.21
N ASN A 252 -34.38 28.54 5.57
CA ASN A 252 -35.38 28.14 6.55
C ASN A 252 -34.70 27.95 7.91
N SER A 253 -35.45 27.81 9.00
CA SER A 253 -34.92 27.25 10.26
C SER A 253 -33.68 27.95 10.84
N ILE A 254 -33.59 29.28 10.65
CA ILE A 254 -32.58 30.13 11.30
C ILE A 254 -33.16 30.72 12.59
N GLU A 255 -32.34 30.82 13.63
CA GLU A 255 -32.73 31.39 14.92
C GLU A 255 -31.83 32.56 15.31
N ASN A 256 -32.35 33.42 16.20
CA ASN A 256 -31.55 34.48 16.79
C ASN A 256 -30.41 33.88 17.63
N GLY A 257 -29.18 34.30 17.36
CA GLY A 257 -27.97 33.75 17.99
C GLY A 257 -27.28 32.64 17.21
N ASP A 258 -27.84 32.17 16.09
CA ASP A 258 -27.13 31.25 15.20
C ASP A 258 -25.87 31.91 14.62
N THR A 259 -24.77 31.17 14.60
CA THR A 259 -23.48 31.63 14.06
C THR A 259 -23.42 31.43 12.55
N PHE A 260 -22.62 32.27 11.90
CA PHE A 260 -22.43 32.23 10.46
C PHE A 260 -20.99 32.60 10.06
N GLN A 261 -20.66 32.31 8.81
CA GLN A 261 -19.43 32.72 8.15
C GLN A 261 -19.79 33.42 6.83
N ILE A 262 -19.13 34.56 6.57
CA ILE A 262 -19.15 35.21 5.25
C ILE A 262 -17.74 35.15 4.69
N GLY A 263 -17.62 34.98 3.37
CA GLY A 263 -16.33 34.96 2.70
C GLY A 263 -16.48 35.06 1.18
N PRO A 264 -15.41 35.40 0.46
CA PRO A 264 -15.41 35.36 -1.00
C PRO A 264 -15.83 33.99 -1.49
N ARG A 265 -16.68 33.98 -2.52
CA ARG A 265 -17.15 32.74 -3.14
C ARG A 265 -16.08 32.22 -4.07
N VAL A 266 -15.58 31.02 -3.83
CA VAL A 266 -14.62 30.36 -4.72
C VAL A 266 -15.39 29.42 -5.65
N THR A 267 -15.34 29.69 -6.95
CA THR A 267 -15.89 28.81 -7.99
C THR A 267 -14.80 28.40 -8.97
N VAL A 268 -15.09 27.40 -9.80
CA VAL A 268 -14.22 26.95 -10.87
C VAL A 268 -14.89 27.27 -12.21
N ASP A 269 -14.14 27.88 -13.13
CA ASP A 269 -14.61 28.09 -14.50
C ASP A 269 -14.94 26.75 -15.15
N ASN A 270 -16.07 26.68 -15.85
CA ASN A 270 -16.66 25.45 -16.37
C ASN A 270 -16.02 24.99 -17.68
N ARG A 271 -14.73 25.27 -17.89
CA ARG A 271 -14.04 24.80 -19.09
C ARG A 271 -14.00 23.27 -19.00
N TYR A 272 -14.69 22.60 -19.92
CA TYR A 272 -14.84 21.15 -20.04
C TYR A 272 -15.96 20.52 -19.17
N THR A 273 -15.76 19.29 -18.66
CA THR A 273 -16.80 18.46 -18.03
C THR A 273 -17.05 18.77 -16.55
N GLY A 274 -16.26 19.67 -15.96
CA GLY A 274 -16.26 19.98 -14.54
C GLY A 274 -17.48 20.82 -14.13
N ILE A 275 -18.25 20.34 -13.15
CA ILE A 275 -19.42 21.05 -12.62
C ILE A 275 -19.54 20.98 -11.10
N GLY A 276 -20.10 22.04 -10.53
CA GLY A 276 -20.65 22.03 -9.16
C GLY A 276 -19.67 22.33 -8.03
N PHE A 277 -18.41 22.67 -8.28
CA PHE A 277 -17.52 23.13 -7.23
C PHE A 277 -18.02 24.43 -6.60
N LEU A 278 -18.03 24.48 -5.27
CA LEU A 278 -18.33 25.67 -4.49
C LEU A 278 -17.47 25.66 -3.23
N GLY A 279 -16.71 26.74 -3.03
CA GLY A 279 -15.97 26.99 -1.80
C GLY A 279 -16.27 28.36 -1.23
N ILE A 280 -15.97 28.53 0.05
CA ILE A 280 -15.95 29.82 0.75
C ILE A 280 -14.51 30.09 1.21
N GLY A 281 -13.95 31.22 0.78
CA GLY A 281 -12.63 31.64 1.18
C GLY A 281 -12.64 32.35 2.53
N ASN A 282 -11.57 32.18 3.30
CA ASN A 282 -11.26 33.02 4.45
C ASN A 282 -10.17 34.00 4.05
N VAL A 283 -10.32 35.27 4.40
CA VAL A 283 -9.29 36.29 4.15
C VAL A 283 -8.85 36.93 5.45
N ASN A 284 -7.58 37.30 5.55
CA ASN A 284 -7.07 38.04 6.70
C ASN A 284 -7.42 39.53 6.62
N GLY A 285 -7.06 40.29 7.65
CA GLY A 285 -7.24 41.76 7.70
C GLY A 285 -6.42 42.55 6.68
N SER A 286 -5.62 41.88 5.84
CA SER A 286 -4.90 42.47 4.71
C SER A 286 -5.50 42.08 3.36
N GLY A 287 -6.55 41.27 3.34
CA GLY A 287 -7.21 40.81 2.11
C GLY A 287 -6.61 39.60 1.44
N ASN A 288 -5.63 38.95 2.07
CA ASN A 288 -5.03 37.73 1.54
C ASN A 288 -5.92 36.54 1.87
N LEU A 289 -6.16 35.67 0.88
CA LEU A 289 -6.86 34.40 1.06
C LEU A 289 -6.00 33.45 1.91
N THR A 290 -6.50 33.06 3.09
CA THR A 290 -5.78 32.22 4.07
C THR A 290 -6.20 30.77 4.05
N SER A 291 -7.42 30.46 3.62
CA SER A 291 -7.89 29.10 3.41
C SER A 291 -9.16 29.10 2.56
N VAL A 292 -9.48 27.97 1.96
CA VAL A 292 -10.76 27.76 1.28
C VAL A 292 -11.45 26.57 1.92
N THR A 293 -12.63 26.80 2.46
CA THR A 293 -13.52 25.73 2.92
C THR A 293 -14.33 25.24 1.73
N ILE A 294 -14.21 23.96 1.40
CA ILE A 294 -14.95 23.34 0.31
C ILE A 294 -16.36 23.00 0.81
N LEU A 295 -17.37 23.55 0.14
CA LEU A 295 -18.79 23.33 0.46
C LEU A 295 -19.40 22.28 -0.46
N ASN A 296 -18.96 22.27 -1.72
CA ASN A 296 -19.25 21.23 -2.68
C ASN A 296 -17.98 20.92 -3.48
N THR A 297 -17.55 19.66 -3.47
CA THR A 297 -16.35 19.21 -4.18
C THR A 297 -16.52 19.23 -5.69
N GLY A 298 -17.78 19.25 -6.18
CA GLY A 298 -18.11 19.05 -7.58
C GLY A 298 -17.55 17.73 -8.12
N GLY A 299 -17.43 17.64 -9.44
CA GLY A 299 -16.85 16.48 -10.13
C GLY A 299 -16.56 16.76 -11.60
N GLY A 300 -15.79 15.87 -12.23
CA GLY A 300 -15.46 15.98 -13.66
C GLY A 300 -14.34 16.95 -14.00
N TYR A 301 -13.56 17.39 -13.02
CA TYR A 301 -12.44 18.33 -13.17
C TYR A 301 -11.12 17.68 -13.60
N ALA A 302 -11.05 16.35 -13.71
CA ALA A 302 -9.83 15.66 -14.16
C ALA A 302 -9.48 16.03 -15.61
N ASN A 303 -8.20 16.33 -15.88
CA ASN A 303 -7.68 16.74 -17.20
C ASN A 303 -8.24 18.06 -17.75
N SER A 304 -8.76 18.95 -16.89
CA SER A 304 -9.20 20.29 -17.31
C SER A 304 -8.16 21.35 -16.92
N ASP A 305 -7.95 22.35 -17.78
CA ASP A 305 -7.28 23.58 -17.38
C ASP A 305 -8.20 24.34 -16.41
N ILE A 306 -7.92 24.21 -15.12
CA ILE A 306 -8.77 24.78 -14.07
C ILE A 306 -8.34 26.21 -13.79
N SER A 307 -9.24 27.15 -14.05
CA SER A 307 -9.13 28.51 -13.52
C SER A 307 -10.15 28.69 -12.39
N PHE A 308 -9.64 28.97 -11.19
CA PHE A 308 -10.49 29.40 -10.09
C PHE A 308 -10.90 30.86 -10.26
N ASN A 309 -12.16 31.12 -9.95
CA ASN A 309 -12.69 32.46 -9.80
C ASN A 309 -12.95 32.69 -8.30
N VAL A 310 -12.14 33.54 -7.68
CA VAL A 310 -12.43 34.07 -6.34
C VAL A 310 -13.33 35.27 -6.54
N LEU A 311 -14.62 35.05 -6.31
CA LEU A 311 -15.69 36.01 -6.53
C LEU A 311 -16.09 36.64 -5.19
N GLY A 312 -15.50 37.79 -4.89
CA GLY A 312 -16.17 38.90 -4.21
C GLY A 312 -16.43 39.96 -5.29
N ASP A 313 -17.53 40.70 -5.23
CA ASP A 313 -17.76 41.78 -6.18
C ASP A 313 -18.13 43.07 -5.48
N TYR A 314 -17.43 44.10 -5.94
CA TYR A 314 -17.59 45.50 -5.60
C TYR A 314 -17.90 46.26 -6.87
N ASN A 315 -18.92 47.09 -6.80
CA ASN A 315 -19.05 48.19 -7.75
C ASN A 315 -19.42 49.49 -7.01
N PRO A 316 -18.64 50.59 -7.10
CA PRO A 316 -17.21 50.72 -7.46
C PRO A 316 -16.38 51.51 -6.42
N ALA A 317 -15.19 51.01 -6.03
CA ALA A 317 -14.07 51.77 -5.44
C ALA A 317 -12.78 50.90 -5.47
N PRO A 318 -11.55 51.43 -5.31
CA PRO A 318 -10.42 51.00 -6.12
C PRO A 318 -9.62 49.77 -5.65
N THR A 319 -9.81 49.28 -4.42
CA THR A 319 -9.06 48.13 -3.88
C THR A 319 -9.83 47.51 -2.73
N HIS A 320 -10.16 46.22 -2.80
CA HIS A 320 -10.90 45.53 -1.76
C HIS A 320 -10.17 44.26 -1.29
N PRO A 321 -10.09 44.03 0.04
CA PRO A 321 -9.37 42.91 0.63
C PRO A 321 -10.23 41.63 0.63
N ASP A 322 -10.65 41.19 -0.56
CA ASP A 322 -11.55 40.05 -0.77
C ASP A 322 -10.85 38.80 -1.32
N GLY A 323 -9.52 38.86 -1.48
CA GLY A 323 -8.73 37.76 -2.04
C GLY A 323 -8.82 37.64 -3.58
N SER A 324 -9.40 38.63 -4.26
CA SER A 324 -9.43 38.67 -5.73
C SER A 324 -8.01 38.63 -6.31
N GLY A 325 -7.80 37.75 -7.30
CA GLY A 325 -6.51 37.51 -7.93
C GLY A 325 -5.66 36.40 -7.29
N ALA A 326 -6.13 35.71 -6.24
CA ALA A 326 -5.41 34.60 -5.62
C ALA A 326 -5.15 33.43 -6.59
N ILE A 327 -3.92 32.91 -6.59
CA ILE A 327 -3.60 31.63 -7.24
C ILE A 327 -3.88 30.53 -6.23
N ILE A 328 -4.77 29.63 -6.64
CA ILE A 328 -5.15 28.45 -5.89
C ILE A 328 -4.52 27.24 -6.60
N ASP A 329 -3.74 26.47 -5.85
CA ASP A 329 -3.23 25.18 -6.30
C ASP A 329 -4.21 24.08 -5.88
N ILE A 330 -4.22 22.97 -6.61
CA ILE A 330 -5.21 21.90 -6.40
C ILE A 330 -4.59 20.54 -6.60
N THR A 331 -5.06 19.63 -5.76
CA THR A 331 -4.89 18.20 -5.97
C THR A 331 -6.17 17.67 -6.61
N ILE A 332 -6.12 17.32 -7.90
CA ILE A 332 -7.26 16.73 -8.59
C ILE A 332 -7.16 15.20 -8.46
N PRO A 333 -8.21 14.53 -7.97
CA PRO A 333 -8.22 13.09 -7.90
C PRO A 333 -8.31 12.48 -9.32
N PRO A 334 -7.71 11.29 -9.54
CA PRO A 334 -7.67 10.64 -10.84
C PRO A 334 -9.05 10.47 -11.50
N ILE A 335 -9.08 10.49 -12.83
CA ILE A 335 -10.32 10.29 -13.61
C ILE A 335 -10.94 8.90 -13.39
N GLN A 336 -10.13 7.90 -13.03
CA GLN A 336 -10.58 6.56 -12.71
C GLN A 336 -11.13 6.51 -11.28
N GLY A 337 -12.30 7.13 -11.07
CA GLY A 337 -13.06 7.06 -9.83
C GLY A 337 -12.58 7.93 -8.67
N GLY A 338 -11.41 8.57 -8.79
CA GLY A 338 -10.85 9.50 -7.81
C GLY A 338 -10.09 8.86 -6.65
N HIS A 339 -9.57 9.68 -5.72
CA HIS A 339 -8.72 9.20 -4.63
C HIS A 339 -9.46 8.18 -3.75
N GLY A 340 -8.86 7.01 -3.56
CA GLY A 340 -9.42 5.88 -2.84
C GLY A 340 -10.22 4.90 -3.70
N TYR A 341 -10.49 5.21 -4.96
CA TYR A 341 -11.10 4.25 -5.88
C TYR A 341 -10.14 3.10 -6.21
N SER A 342 -8.91 3.46 -6.58
CA SER A 342 -7.81 2.51 -6.82
C SER A 342 -6.59 2.94 -6.03
N ALA A 343 -6.44 2.38 -4.82
CA ALA A 343 -5.29 2.67 -3.98
C ALA A 343 -3.96 2.25 -4.65
N ALA A 344 -3.99 1.25 -5.53
CA ALA A 344 -2.83 0.88 -6.33
C ALA A 344 -2.35 2.02 -7.24
N ALA A 345 -3.29 2.69 -7.91
CA ALA A 345 -2.98 3.80 -8.80
C ALA A 345 -2.60 5.06 -8.00
N ASP A 346 -3.34 5.37 -6.94
CA ASP A 346 -3.07 6.54 -6.09
C ASP A 346 -1.69 6.46 -5.43
N LEU A 347 -1.22 5.26 -5.07
CA LEU A 347 0.02 5.05 -4.30
C LEU A 347 1.22 4.63 -5.16
N ASN A 348 1.09 4.70 -6.49
CA ASN A 348 2.14 4.31 -7.43
C ASN A 348 2.69 2.89 -7.17
N ALA A 349 1.78 1.92 -7.10
CA ALA A 349 2.12 0.54 -6.78
C ALA A 349 2.90 -0.14 -7.92
N LYS A 350 4.19 -0.41 -7.67
CA LYS A 350 5.15 -0.98 -8.64
C LYS A 350 5.76 -2.30 -8.21
N PHE A 351 5.33 -2.85 -7.08
CA PHE A 351 5.90 -4.10 -6.56
C PHE A 351 4.93 -5.26 -6.71
N ALA A 352 5.44 -6.45 -7.01
CA ALA A 352 4.73 -7.71 -6.86
C ALA A 352 5.38 -8.50 -5.73
N ILE A 353 4.60 -8.77 -4.67
CA ILE A 353 5.04 -9.54 -3.51
C ILE A 353 4.52 -10.96 -3.65
N VAL A 354 5.44 -11.93 -3.71
CA VAL A 354 5.14 -13.36 -3.71
C VAL A 354 5.49 -13.93 -2.35
N SER A 355 4.50 -14.44 -1.61
CA SER A 355 4.68 -15.11 -0.31
C SER A 355 4.36 -16.60 -0.45
N ALA A 356 5.38 -17.38 -0.77
CA ALA A 356 5.28 -18.84 -0.88
C ALA A 356 5.46 -19.48 0.50
N GLU A 357 4.60 -20.43 0.84
CA GLU A 357 4.65 -21.17 2.10
C GLU A 357 4.89 -22.65 1.81
N THR A 358 5.85 -23.26 2.50
CA THR A 358 6.08 -24.70 2.35
C THR A 358 4.97 -25.53 2.98
N VAL A 359 4.69 -26.70 2.42
CA VAL A 359 3.72 -27.63 3.00
C VAL A 359 4.28 -28.31 4.26
N LEU A 360 3.41 -28.73 5.17
CA LEU A 360 3.82 -29.62 6.26
C LEU A 360 4.17 -30.99 5.68
N PRO A 361 5.24 -31.64 6.16
CA PRO A 361 5.58 -32.98 5.74
C PRO A 361 4.55 -33.97 6.29
N THR A 362 3.54 -34.33 5.51
CA THR A 362 2.49 -35.27 5.94
C THR A 362 2.38 -36.54 5.11
N ASN A 363 2.94 -36.58 3.89
CA ASN A 363 2.83 -37.73 2.98
C ASN A 363 3.67 -37.58 1.69
N ASP A 364 4.74 -38.35 1.59
CA ASP A 364 5.74 -38.26 0.54
C ASP A 364 5.42 -39.18 -0.65
N GLN A 365 4.46 -40.09 -0.44
CA GLN A 365 4.05 -41.11 -1.41
C GLN A 365 3.42 -40.60 -2.69
N THR A 366 2.97 -39.35 -2.71
CA THR A 366 2.40 -38.72 -3.91
C THR A 366 3.43 -37.86 -4.65
N GLY A 367 4.71 -37.95 -4.26
CA GLY A 367 5.75 -37.03 -4.74
C GLY A 367 5.61 -35.64 -4.14
N THR A 368 4.88 -35.47 -3.03
CA THR A 368 4.73 -34.20 -2.31
C THR A 368 6.02 -33.91 -1.54
N PHE A 369 6.48 -32.67 -1.57
CA PHE A 369 7.69 -32.27 -0.85
C PHE A 369 7.44 -32.27 0.65
N SER A 370 7.95 -33.28 1.35
CA SER A 370 8.16 -33.21 2.79
C SER A 370 9.37 -32.32 3.02
N GLY A 371 9.21 -31.21 3.76
CA GLY A 371 10.27 -30.23 4.00
C GLY A 371 11.62 -30.88 4.36
N PRO A 372 12.75 -30.27 3.98
CA PRO A 372 14.05 -30.86 4.19
C PRO A 372 14.42 -30.83 5.66
N ARG A 373 15.21 -31.84 6.09
CA ARG A 373 15.90 -31.82 7.38
C ARG A 373 17.25 -31.09 7.31
N ASN A 374 17.86 -31.08 6.13
CA ASN A 374 19.09 -30.36 5.82
C ASN A 374 18.80 -28.90 5.41
N GLU A 375 19.85 -28.09 5.37
CA GLU A 375 19.87 -26.67 5.10
C GLU A 375 19.53 -26.34 3.65
N ILE A 376 18.89 -25.18 3.46
CA ILE A 376 18.58 -24.63 2.13
C ILE A 376 19.49 -23.44 1.89
N ARG A 377 20.24 -23.48 0.78
CA ARG A 377 21.14 -22.39 0.35
C ARG A 377 20.71 -21.74 -0.96
N GLN A 378 19.73 -22.30 -1.66
CA GLN A 378 19.27 -21.76 -2.94
C GLN A 378 17.75 -21.81 -3.09
N ILE A 379 17.18 -20.69 -3.53
CA ILE A 379 15.74 -20.52 -3.78
C ILE A 379 15.52 -19.91 -5.16
N GLY A 380 14.30 -20.03 -5.69
CA GLY A 380 13.98 -19.52 -7.01
C GLY A 380 12.54 -19.80 -7.44
N LEU A 381 12.16 -19.22 -8.58
CA LEU A 381 10.87 -19.41 -9.21
C LEU A 381 11.03 -20.24 -10.50
N LEU A 382 10.19 -21.27 -10.59
CA LEU A 382 10.15 -22.19 -11.71
C LEU A 382 8.79 -22.06 -12.42
N ARG A 383 8.84 -21.86 -13.73
CA ARG A 383 7.67 -21.70 -14.59
C ARG A 383 7.43 -22.96 -15.42
N ASN A 384 6.17 -23.41 -15.45
CA ASN A 384 5.67 -24.49 -16.30
C ASN A 384 6.52 -25.77 -16.31
N PRO A 385 6.88 -26.36 -15.15
CA PRO A 385 7.52 -27.66 -15.14
C PRO A 385 6.57 -28.79 -15.53
N LEU A 386 7.14 -29.90 -15.97
CA LEU A 386 6.41 -31.14 -16.23
C LEU A 386 6.56 -32.10 -15.05
N ASP A 387 5.51 -32.86 -14.73
CA ASP A 387 5.58 -33.95 -13.76
C ASP A 387 6.37 -35.15 -14.29
N SER A 388 6.51 -36.20 -13.47
CA SER A 388 7.18 -37.45 -13.85
C SER A 388 6.49 -38.19 -15.01
N GLY A 389 5.19 -37.95 -15.23
CA GLY A 389 4.42 -38.44 -16.37
C GLY A 389 4.53 -37.57 -17.63
N LYS A 390 5.41 -36.56 -17.62
CA LYS A 390 5.59 -35.56 -18.69
C LYS A 390 4.33 -34.73 -18.98
N GLN A 391 3.42 -34.62 -18.02
CA GLN A 391 2.25 -33.75 -18.08
C GLN A 391 2.55 -32.44 -17.36
N THR A 392 1.67 -31.44 -17.51
CA THR A 392 1.81 -30.18 -16.77
C THR A 392 1.72 -30.45 -15.27
N ALA A 393 2.71 -29.99 -14.51
CA ALA A 393 2.73 -30.17 -13.07
C ALA A 393 1.65 -29.31 -12.38
N LEU A 394 0.66 -29.96 -11.78
CA LEU A 394 -0.47 -29.30 -11.10
C LEU A 394 -0.48 -29.52 -9.58
N GLY A 395 0.40 -30.38 -9.06
CA GLY A 395 0.56 -30.64 -7.64
C GLY A 395 0.88 -29.39 -6.83
N THR A 396 0.51 -29.41 -5.54
CA THR A 396 0.78 -28.29 -4.61
C THR A 396 2.25 -28.20 -4.23
N SER A 397 2.96 -29.33 -4.28
CA SER A 397 4.41 -29.40 -4.13
C SER A 397 4.96 -30.65 -4.78
N TYR A 398 6.26 -30.66 -5.05
CA TYR A 398 6.98 -31.77 -5.62
C TYR A 398 8.31 -31.99 -4.90
N ASP A 399 8.55 -33.21 -4.42
CA ASP A 399 9.88 -33.62 -3.95
C ASP A 399 10.80 -33.84 -5.16
N MET A 400 11.98 -33.24 -5.12
CA MET A 400 12.97 -33.34 -6.20
C MET A 400 14.12 -34.29 -5.85
N ARG A 401 14.17 -34.76 -4.61
CA ARG A 401 15.18 -35.71 -4.15
C ARG A 401 14.94 -37.08 -4.76
N THR A 402 16.02 -37.83 -4.94
CA THR A 402 15.93 -39.27 -5.21
C THR A 402 15.99 -40.01 -3.88
N THR A 403 15.07 -40.93 -3.63
CA THR A 403 15.05 -41.75 -2.42
C THR A 403 15.59 -43.14 -2.73
N LEU A 404 16.57 -43.59 -1.94
CA LEU A 404 17.24 -44.88 -2.04
C LEU A 404 16.91 -45.70 -0.79
N TYR A 405 16.27 -46.86 -0.97
CA TYR A 405 15.88 -47.74 0.13
C TYR A 405 16.98 -48.76 0.45
N ILE A 406 17.30 -48.91 1.73
CA ILE A 406 18.47 -49.68 2.21
C ILE A 406 18.07 -50.50 3.45
N THR A 407 18.15 -51.83 3.37
CA THR A 407 17.72 -52.71 4.47
C THR A 407 18.70 -52.84 5.62
N GLN A 408 19.89 -52.26 5.49
CA GLN A 408 20.88 -52.24 6.55
C GLN A 408 20.54 -51.17 7.58
N THR A 409 20.60 -51.52 8.85
CA THR A 409 20.43 -50.57 9.96
C THR A 409 21.76 -49.93 10.32
N GLY A 410 21.73 -48.66 10.75
CA GLY A 410 22.92 -47.97 11.22
C GLY A 410 23.72 -47.34 10.09
N ILE A 411 23.03 -46.69 9.15
CA ILE A 411 23.68 -45.87 8.12
C ILE A 411 24.46 -44.75 8.81
N THR A 412 25.77 -44.68 8.56
CA THR A 412 26.72 -43.74 9.17
C THR A 412 27.14 -42.62 8.22
N LEU A 413 26.47 -42.50 7.08
CA LEU A 413 26.68 -41.40 6.15
C LEU A 413 26.27 -40.08 6.80
N SER A 414 26.90 -39.00 6.36
CA SER A 414 26.59 -37.64 6.83
C SER A 414 25.79 -36.86 5.80
N GLU A 415 25.04 -35.86 6.26
CA GLU A 415 24.45 -34.86 5.36
C GLU A 415 25.57 -34.17 4.55
N ASP A 416 25.28 -33.84 3.29
CA ASP A 416 26.21 -33.25 2.32
C ASP A 416 27.38 -34.14 1.86
N GLU A 417 27.44 -35.40 2.31
CA GLU A 417 28.45 -36.35 1.85
C GLU A 417 28.21 -36.79 0.40
N GLU A 418 29.26 -36.82 -0.43
CA GLU A 418 29.18 -37.47 -1.75
C GLU A 418 29.15 -38.99 -1.56
N ILE A 419 28.15 -39.61 -2.19
CA ILE A 419 28.05 -41.05 -2.33
C ILE A 419 28.29 -41.47 -3.78
N VAL A 420 28.93 -42.62 -3.95
CA VAL A 420 29.23 -43.21 -5.25
C VAL A 420 28.79 -44.68 -5.32
N SER A 421 28.26 -45.07 -6.48
CA SER A 421 28.05 -46.47 -6.88
C SER A 421 28.82 -46.74 -8.18
N GLU A 422 28.72 -47.97 -8.70
CA GLU A 422 29.29 -48.31 -10.01
C GLU A 422 28.71 -47.49 -11.16
N THR A 423 27.45 -47.02 -11.05
CA THR A 423 26.72 -46.38 -12.15
C THR A 423 26.25 -44.96 -11.87
N GLY A 424 26.48 -44.43 -10.67
CA GLY A 424 25.99 -43.11 -10.29
C GLY A 424 26.73 -42.47 -9.12
N LYS A 425 26.51 -41.16 -8.99
CA LYS A 425 26.96 -40.36 -7.85
C LYS A 425 25.85 -39.41 -7.41
N ALA A 426 25.81 -39.09 -6.13
CA ALA A 426 24.89 -38.09 -5.60
C ALA A 426 25.40 -37.51 -4.28
N ILE A 427 24.76 -36.46 -3.79
CA ILE A 427 25.00 -35.88 -2.48
C ILE A 427 23.89 -36.28 -1.53
N VAL A 428 24.25 -36.78 -0.35
CA VAL A 428 23.31 -37.12 0.72
C VAL A 428 22.59 -35.85 1.19
N TRP A 429 21.27 -35.86 1.08
CA TRP A 429 20.43 -34.79 1.60
C TRP A 429 20.05 -35.06 3.05
N ASP A 430 19.54 -36.25 3.34
CA ASP A 430 19.07 -36.65 4.68
C ASP A 430 18.95 -38.18 4.75
N ILE A 431 19.09 -38.72 5.96
CA ILE A 431 18.88 -40.13 6.29
C ILE A 431 17.70 -40.20 7.24
N SER A 432 16.65 -40.90 6.80
CA SER A 432 15.41 -40.99 7.55
C SER A 432 14.90 -42.42 7.67
N GLY A 433 13.89 -42.65 8.50
CA GLY A 433 13.31 -43.96 8.79
C GLY A 433 13.45 -44.37 10.26
N THR A 434 13.12 -45.62 10.57
CA THR A 434 13.23 -46.22 11.92
C THR A 434 14.30 -47.31 11.94
N SER A 435 14.70 -47.78 13.14
CA SER A 435 15.65 -48.88 13.28
C SER A 435 15.11 -50.15 12.62
N GLY A 436 15.64 -50.50 11.44
CA GLY A 436 15.18 -51.62 10.61
C GLY A 436 14.80 -51.22 9.17
N SER A 437 14.50 -49.94 8.95
CA SER A 437 13.93 -49.41 7.69
C SER A 437 14.44 -47.99 7.43
N GLN A 438 15.75 -47.82 7.27
CA GLN A 438 16.37 -46.53 6.96
C GLN A 438 16.51 -46.33 5.44
N TYR A 439 16.31 -45.11 4.97
CA TYR A 439 16.50 -44.75 3.56
C TYR A 439 17.28 -43.44 3.46
N ILE A 440 17.94 -43.27 2.33
CA ILE A 440 18.75 -42.09 2.03
C ILE A 440 18.01 -41.28 0.99
N THR A 441 17.81 -40.00 1.25
CA THR A 441 17.39 -39.05 0.22
C THR A 441 18.62 -38.32 -0.31
N VAL A 442 18.72 -38.17 -1.62
CA VAL A 442 19.90 -37.60 -2.29
C VAL A 442 19.52 -36.54 -3.31
N THR A 443 20.42 -35.58 -3.49
CA THR A 443 20.37 -34.54 -4.53
C THR A 443 21.64 -34.58 -5.39
N ASN A 444 21.73 -33.70 -6.38
CA ASN A 444 22.86 -33.61 -7.31
C ASN A 444 23.23 -34.96 -7.97
N LYS A 445 22.20 -35.76 -8.29
CA LYS A 445 22.37 -37.08 -8.90
C LYS A 445 22.93 -36.96 -10.32
N SER A 446 24.06 -37.62 -10.54
CA SER A 446 24.61 -37.96 -11.86
C SER A 446 24.59 -39.49 -12.06
N GLY A 447 24.34 -39.94 -13.30
CA GLY A 447 24.19 -41.36 -13.59
C GLY A 447 22.89 -41.99 -13.06
N SER A 448 22.93 -43.29 -12.79
CA SER A 448 21.78 -44.09 -12.33
C SER A 448 22.05 -44.77 -11.01
N PHE A 449 20.98 -45.13 -10.31
CA PHE A 449 21.00 -46.06 -9.19
C PHE A 449 20.00 -47.17 -9.48
N ALA A 450 20.35 -48.40 -9.14
CA ALA A 450 19.52 -49.57 -9.35
C ALA A 450 19.48 -50.48 -8.12
N ASN A 451 18.51 -51.39 -8.12
CA ASN A 451 18.44 -52.46 -7.13
C ASN A 451 19.70 -53.34 -7.21
N GLY A 452 20.38 -53.53 -6.09
CA GLY A 452 21.63 -54.29 -5.97
C GLY A 452 22.89 -53.42 -6.02
N ASP A 453 22.80 -52.13 -6.36
CA ASP A 453 23.96 -51.24 -6.37
C ASP A 453 24.54 -51.09 -4.95
N THR A 454 25.86 -51.19 -4.87
CA THR A 454 26.60 -50.86 -3.65
C THR A 454 26.97 -49.37 -3.66
N ILE A 455 26.52 -48.67 -2.63
CA ILE A 455 26.81 -47.27 -2.35
C ILE A 455 27.97 -47.20 -1.35
N THR A 456 28.91 -46.30 -1.62
CA THR A 456 30.00 -45.95 -0.70
C THR A 456 30.03 -44.44 -0.49
N GLY A 457 30.21 -44.02 0.76
CA GLY A 457 30.43 -42.62 1.11
C GLY A 457 31.88 -42.21 0.93
N SER A 458 32.10 -40.98 0.50
CA SER A 458 33.43 -40.37 0.34
C SER A 458 34.22 -40.25 1.65
N GLY A 459 33.54 -40.28 2.81
CA GLY A 459 34.18 -40.23 4.13
C GLY A 459 34.83 -41.55 4.59
N GLY A 460 34.62 -42.66 3.84
CA GLY A 460 35.17 -43.97 4.15
C GLY A 460 34.62 -44.54 5.46
N GLY A 461 33.52 -45.30 5.41
CA GLY A 461 32.92 -45.82 6.65
C GLY A 461 31.85 -46.91 6.54
N GLY A 462 31.33 -47.22 5.35
CA GLY A 462 30.36 -48.30 5.18
C GLY A 462 29.97 -48.50 3.71
N GLN A 463 29.70 -49.76 3.35
CA GLN A 463 29.11 -50.14 2.06
C GLN A 463 27.62 -50.42 2.29
N TYR A 464 26.77 -49.72 1.55
CA TYR A 464 25.33 -49.87 1.67
C TYR A 464 24.72 -50.39 0.38
N ILE A 465 23.83 -51.37 0.46
CA ILE A 465 23.23 -51.98 -0.75
C ILE A 465 21.82 -51.45 -0.92
N ILE A 466 21.55 -50.81 -2.07
CA ILE A 466 20.19 -50.47 -2.47
C ILE A 466 19.44 -51.76 -2.68
N ASN A 467 18.37 -52.01 -1.93
CA ASN A 467 17.60 -53.21 -2.16
C ASN A 467 16.12 -53.10 -1.83
N ASN A 468 15.36 -53.99 -2.45
CA ASN A 468 13.90 -54.03 -2.37
C ASN A 468 13.37 -54.98 -1.27
N ASN A 469 14.26 -55.66 -0.54
CA ASN A 469 13.84 -56.62 0.49
C ASN A 469 13.23 -55.86 1.67
N GLY A 470 12.17 -56.38 2.29
CA GLY A 470 11.54 -55.72 3.44
C GLY A 470 10.95 -54.35 3.13
N LYS A 471 10.73 -54.00 1.85
CA LYS A 471 10.21 -52.69 1.42
C LYS A 471 8.86 -52.36 2.07
N GLU A 472 8.05 -53.38 2.33
CA GLU A 472 6.79 -53.32 3.05
C GLU A 472 6.91 -52.88 4.52
N ASN A 473 8.11 -52.88 5.09
CA ASN A 473 8.36 -52.44 6.46
C ASN A 473 8.83 -50.98 6.54
N TYR A 474 8.98 -50.28 5.40
CA TYR A 474 9.37 -48.88 5.38
C TYR A 474 8.15 -48.00 5.57
N GLN A 475 8.20 -47.18 6.61
CA GLN A 475 7.23 -46.13 6.83
C GLN A 475 7.84 -44.82 6.34
N TYR A 476 7.28 -44.28 5.26
CA TYR A 476 7.65 -42.95 4.77
C TYR A 476 6.44 -42.04 4.58
N PRO A 477 6.32 -40.91 5.32
CA PRO A 477 7.15 -40.48 6.45
C PRO A 477 6.98 -41.38 7.69
N ILE A 478 7.86 -41.25 8.69
CA ILE A 478 7.80 -42.04 9.93
C ILE A 478 6.37 -42.00 10.52
N GLY A 479 5.76 -43.17 10.73
CA GLY A 479 4.37 -43.29 11.22
C GLY A 479 3.29 -43.47 10.14
N SER A 480 3.65 -43.57 8.86
CA SER A 480 2.72 -43.84 7.76
C SER A 480 2.56 -45.35 7.45
N THR A 481 1.47 -45.74 6.78
CA THR A 481 1.19 -47.13 6.31
C THR A 481 1.66 -47.37 4.87
N ASN A 482 2.66 -46.61 4.46
CA ASN A 482 2.92 -46.27 3.08
C ASN A 482 4.16 -47.02 2.56
N ASN A 483 3.96 -48.02 1.70
CA ASN A 483 5.04 -48.84 1.13
C ASN A 483 5.61 -48.25 -0.18
N PRO A 484 6.94 -48.25 -0.39
CA PRO A 484 7.54 -47.81 -1.65
C PRO A 484 7.28 -48.80 -2.79
N GLU A 485 7.04 -48.25 -3.98
CA GLU A 485 6.80 -49.04 -5.19
C GLU A 485 8.11 -49.65 -5.75
N SER A 486 9.22 -48.92 -5.62
CA SER A 486 10.55 -49.22 -6.18
C SER A 486 11.65 -48.97 -5.15
N PRO A 487 12.80 -49.68 -5.19
CA PRO A 487 13.92 -49.44 -4.27
C PRO A 487 14.67 -48.13 -4.57
N VAL A 488 14.39 -47.54 -5.73
CA VAL A 488 14.81 -46.18 -6.11
C VAL A 488 13.56 -45.41 -6.55
N MET A 489 13.24 -44.34 -5.84
CA MET A 489 12.14 -43.43 -6.17
C MET A 489 12.72 -42.10 -6.63
N TYR A 490 12.38 -41.69 -7.86
CA TYR A 490 12.85 -40.44 -8.45
C TYR A 490 11.96 -39.26 -8.04
N GLY A 491 12.49 -38.05 -8.21
CA GLY A 491 11.76 -36.81 -7.97
C GLY A 491 10.48 -36.69 -8.81
N GLY A 492 9.51 -35.93 -8.30
CA GLY A 492 8.17 -35.82 -8.85
C GLY A 492 8.05 -34.95 -10.12
N LEU A 493 9.06 -34.15 -10.46
CA LEU A 493 9.13 -33.41 -11.72
C LEU A 493 10.16 -34.02 -12.66
N THR A 494 9.88 -33.93 -13.96
CA THR A 494 10.88 -34.26 -14.99
C THR A 494 12.03 -33.26 -14.89
N LYS A 495 13.27 -33.76 -14.73
CA LYS A 495 14.47 -32.90 -14.67
C LYS A 495 14.57 -32.01 -15.91
N TYR A 496 15.02 -30.77 -15.70
CA TYR A 496 15.21 -29.76 -16.74
C TYR A 496 13.93 -29.40 -17.52
N SER A 497 12.75 -29.69 -16.96
CA SER A 497 11.47 -29.34 -17.58
C SER A 497 10.92 -28.02 -17.03
N GLY A 498 10.55 -27.10 -17.92
CA GLY A 498 10.16 -25.75 -17.53
C GLY A 498 11.35 -24.79 -17.43
N GLN A 499 11.07 -23.54 -17.03
CA GLN A 499 12.03 -22.43 -17.07
C GLN A 499 12.24 -21.83 -15.68
N ILE A 500 13.50 -21.72 -15.25
CA ILE A 500 13.86 -20.94 -14.07
C ILE A 500 13.79 -19.46 -14.48
N ILE A 501 12.90 -18.70 -13.84
CA ILE A 501 12.69 -17.27 -14.15
C ILE A 501 13.33 -16.34 -13.12
N TYR A 502 13.70 -16.90 -11.96
CA TYR A 502 14.39 -16.19 -10.87
C TYR A 502 15.09 -17.22 -10.00
N HIS A 503 16.29 -16.89 -9.54
CA HIS A 503 16.97 -17.68 -8.52
C HIS A 503 17.93 -16.79 -7.73
N GLU A 504 18.20 -17.19 -6.49
CA GLU A 504 19.08 -16.47 -5.59
C GLU A 504 19.78 -17.45 -4.65
N ASN A 505 21.03 -17.12 -4.34
CA ASN A 505 21.81 -17.82 -3.32
C ASN A 505 21.58 -17.10 -1.99
N ILE A 506 21.23 -17.85 -0.96
CA ILE A 506 20.89 -17.32 0.34
C ILE A 506 21.84 -17.87 1.40
N GLN A 507 21.91 -17.17 2.53
CA GLN A 507 22.51 -17.74 3.74
C GLN A 507 21.74 -19.01 4.13
N PRO A 508 22.42 -20.01 4.72
CA PRO A 508 21.80 -21.29 5.01
C PRO A 508 20.62 -21.13 5.97
N ILE A 509 19.49 -21.71 5.59
CA ILE A 509 18.31 -21.80 6.45
C ILE A 509 18.19 -23.25 6.91
N ALA A 510 18.48 -23.50 8.19
CA ALA A 510 18.23 -24.77 8.84
C ALA A 510 16.72 -24.93 9.11
N ARG A 511 16.17 -26.10 8.76
CA ARG A 511 14.73 -26.40 8.92
C ARG A 511 14.49 -27.46 9.99
N ARG A 512 13.39 -27.33 10.72
CA ARG A 512 12.88 -28.37 11.62
C ARG A 512 11.78 -29.13 10.91
N SER A 513 11.68 -30.44 11.15
CA SER A 513 10.68 -31.31 10.51
C SER A 513 9.22 -30.96 10.82
N ASN A 514 8.95 -30.06 11.77
CA ASN A 514 7.61 -29.61 12.16
C ASN A 514 7.35 -28.12 11.88
N GLN A 515 8.22 -27.46 11.12
CA GLN A 515 8.10 -26.05 10.79
C GLN A 515 7.68 -25.83 9.33
N LYS A 516 6.94 -24.75 9.10
CA LYS A 516 6.70 -24.21 7.77
C LYS A 516 7.50 -22.93 7.57
N GLU A 517 7.92 -22.71 6.35
CA GLU A 517 8.80 -21.63 5.96
C GLU A 517 8.05 -20.75 4.97
N ASN A 518 8.13 -19.45 5.20
CA ASN A 518 7.54 -18.45 4.34
C ASN A 518 8.67 -17.73 3.59
N PHE A 519 8.70 -17.88 2.27
CA PHE A 519 9.61 -17.17 1.40
C PHE A 519 8.88 -15.99 0.77
N LYS A 520 9.39 -14.78 1.02
CA LYS A 520 8.87 -13.54 0.44
C LYS A 520 9.81 -13.08 -0.67
N PHE A 521 9.31 -13.01 -1.89
CA PHE A 521 10.01 -12.42 -3.02
C PHE A 521 9.33 -11.10 -3.37
N VAL A 522 10.13 -10.07 -3.64
CA VAL A 522 9.66 -8.75 -4.03
C VAL A 522 10.24 -8.45 -5.40
N PHE A 523 9.36 -8.23 -6.37
CA PHE A 523 9.74 -7.84 -7.74
C PHE A 523 9.25 -6.42 -7.98
N GLU A 524 10.09 -5.56 -8.54
CA GLU A 524 9.71 -4.23 -9.02
C GLU A 524 9.50 -4.28 -10.55
N PHE A 525 8.52 -3.54 -11.06
CA PHE A 525 8.19 -3.51 -12.49
C PHE A 525 7.92 -2.11 -13.04
#